data_AF-A0A1G2YF78-F1
#
_entry.id   AF-A0A1G2YF78-F1
#
_cell.length_a   1.000
_cell.length_b   1.000
_cell.length_c   1.000
_cell.angle_alpha   90.00
_cell.angle_beta   90.00
_cell.angle_gamma   90.00
#
_symmetry.space_group_name_H-M   'P 1'
#
loop_
_entity.id
_entity.type
_entity.pdbx_description
1 polymer ?
#
loop_
_entity_poly.entity_id
_entity_poly.type
_entity_poly.pdbx_seq_one_letter_code
_entity_poly.pdbx_strand_id
1 'polypeptide(L)' 'MWDITIGIAKGLFFGAAIAGVSCYKGFHCKQGAQGVGQACTEAFVGSFILILAIDFVLVVVFKAIYASIWPLKILL' A
#
# COMPACT_ATOMS: atom_id res chain seq x y z
N MET A 1 20.85 -4.91 -4.42
CA MET A 1 19.69 -5.68 -4.96
C MET A 1 18.53 -5.71 -3.99
N TRP A 2 18.76 -5.87 -2.69
CA TRP A 2 17.72 -5.87 -1.64
C TRP A 2 16.76 -4.66 -1.71
N ASP A 3 17.30 -3.45 -1.91
CA ASP A 3 16.50 -2.21 -1.99
C ASP A 3 15.54 -2.19 -3.19
N ILE A 4 15.96 -2.74 -4.32
CA ILE A 4 15.15 -2.82 -5.55
C ILE A 4 13.99 -3.81 -5.35
N THR A 5 14.26 -4.98 -4.77
CA THR A 5 13.23 -5.99 -4.49
C THR A 5 12.19 -5.45 -3.51
N ILE A 6 12.61 -4.69 -2.48
CA ILE A 6 11.70 -4.01 -1.56
C ILE A 6 10.83 -2.99 -2.30
N GLY A 7 11.43 -2.18 -3.17
CA GLY A 7 10.71 -1.18 -3.96
C GLY A 7 9.62 -1.79 -4.85
N ILE A 8 9.95 -2.88 -5.56
CA ILE A 8 8.99 -3.60 -6.42
C ILE A 8 7.86 -4.22 -5.58
N ALA A 9 8.21 -4.86 -4.45
CA ALA A 9 7.22 -5.43 -3.55
C ALA A 9 6.25 -4.37 -3.02
N LYS A 10 6.75 -3.22 -2.54
CA LYS A 10 5.93 -2.09 -2.09
C LYS A 10 4.99 -1.59 -3.20
N GLY A 11 5.51 -1.42 -4.41
CA GLY A 11 4.71 -0.98 -5.56
C GLY A 11 3.52 -1.90 -5.85
N LEU A 12 3.70 -3.21 -5.76
CA LEU A 12 2.62 -4.18 -5.93
C LEU A 12 1.54 -4.04 -4.84
N PHE A 13 1.94 -3.89 -3.57
CA PHE A 13 0.98 -3.72 -2.47
C PHE A 13 0.19 -2.41 -2.58
N PHE A 14 0.85 -1.31 -2.95
CA PHE A 14 0.17 -0.03 -3.14
C PHE A 14 -0.82 -0.07 -4.30
N GLY A 15 -0.42 -0.65 -5.44
CA GLY A 15 -1.30 -0.80 -6.59
C GLY A 15 -2.54 -1.64 -6.27
N ALA A 16 -2.36 -2.78 -5.58
CA ALA A 16 -3.47 -3.63 -5.15
C ALA A 16 -4.42 -2.91 -4.17
N ALA A 17 -3.89 -2.16 -3.22
CA ALA A 17 -4.67 -1.40 -2.25
C ALA A 17 -5.50 -0.29 -2.91
N ILE A 18 -4.88 0.51 -3.80
CA ILE A 18 -5.56 1.58 -4.55
C ILE A 18 -6.68 1.00 -5.41
N ALA A 19 -6.39 -0.07 -6.17
CA ALA A 19 -7.37 -0.70 -7.03
C ALA A 19 -8.57 -1.22 -6.22
N GLY A 20 -8.29 -1.91 -5.10
CA GLY A 20 -9.34 -2.43 -4.22
C GLY A 20 -10.26 -1.34 -3.66
N VAL A 21 -9.68 -0.28 -3.08
CA VAL A 21 -10.45 0.83 -2.50
C VAL A 21 -11.20 1.61 -3.56
N SER A 22 -10.56 1.88 -4.70
CA SER A 22 -11.16 2.65 -5.81
C SER A 22 -12.33 1.92 -6.44
N CYS A 23 -12.18 0.60 -6.70
CA CYS A 23 -13.28 -0.22 -7.18
C CYS A 23 -14.43 -0.28 -6.17
N TYR A 24 -14.12 -0.48 -4.88
CA TYR A 24 -15.14 -0.54 -3.84
C TYR A 24 -15.99 0.73 -3.78
N LYS A 25 -15.35 1.90 -3.76
CA LYS A 25 -16.07 3.19 -3.74
C LYS A 25 -16.76 3.51 -5.06
N GLY A 26 -16.20 3.09 -6.18
CA GLY A 26 -16.84 3.20 -7.49
C GLY A 26 -18.16 2.43 -7.57
N PHE A 27 -18.22 1.20 -7.03
CA PHE A 27 -19.45 0.39 -7.05
C PHE A 27 -20.52 0.86 -6.05
N HIS A 28 -20.13 1.51 -4.96
CA HIS A 28 -21.04 1.99 -3.92
C HIS A 28 -21.38 3.49 -4.06
N CYS A 29 -21.07 4.10 -5.21
CA CYS A 29 -21.33 5.53 -5.41
C CYS A 29 -22.82 5.83 -5.63
N LYS A 30 -23.22 7.05 -5.26
CA LYS A 30 -24.56 7.55 -5.57
C LYS A 30 -24.67 7.86 -7.06
N GLN A 31 -25.86 7.62 -7.62
CA GLN A 31 -26.15 7.88 -9.03
C GLN A 31 -26.01 9.38 -9.34
N GLY A 32 -25.46 9.69 -10.52
CA GLY A 32 -25.27 11.05 -11.02
C GLY A 32 -23.83 11.56 -10.92
N ALA A 33 -23.51 12.55 -11.75
CA ALA A 33 -22.14 13.08 -11.90
C ALA A 33 -21.55 13.64 -10.60
N GLN A 34 -22.38 14.30 -9.78
CA GLN A 34 -21.96 14.84 -8.49
C GLN A 34 -21.59 13.73 -7.48
N GLY A 35 -22.33 12.61 -7.51
CA GLY A 35 -22.07 11.45 -6.65
C GLY A 35 -20.79 10.71 -7.03
N VAL A 36 -20.51 10.58 -8.33
CA VAL A 36 -19.26 9.98 -8.83
C VAL A 36 -18.05 10.83 -8.44
N GLY A 37 -18.15 12.17 -8.54
CA GLY A 37 -17.09 13.08 -8.10
C GLY A 37 -16.78 12.95 -6.60
N GLN A 38 -17.81 12.93 -5.76
CA GLN A 38 -17.66 12.72 -4.31
C GLN A 38 -17.04 11.34 -3.99
N ALA A 39 -17.51 10.28 -4.64
CA ALA A 39 -16.96 8.94 -4.45
C ALA A 39 -15.49 8.84 -4.86
N CYS A 40 -15.08 9.56 -5.92
CA CYS A 40 -13.68 9.63 -6.34
C CYS A 40 -12.80 10.30 -5.27
N THR A 41 -13.25 11.42 -4.69
CA THR A 41 -12.50 12.10 -3.60
C THR A 41 -12.42 11.23 -2.34
N GLU A 42 -13.52 10.58 -1.95
CA GLU A 42 -13.52 9.65 -0.82
C GLU A 42 -12.60 8.45 -1.06
N ALA A 43 -12.60 7.91 -2.28
CA ALA A 43 -11.73 6.81 -2.68
C ALA A 43 -10.24 7.20 -2.62
N PHE A 44 -9.91 8.41 -3.09
CA PHE A 44 -8.54 8.93 -3.06
C PHE A 44 -8.04 9.08 -1.62
N VAL A 45 -8.82 9.74 -0.75
CA VAL A 45 -8.44 9.93 0.66
C VAL A 45 -8.33 8.59 1.39
N GLY A 46 -9.29 7.69 1.17
CA GLY A 46 -9.25 6.34 1.75
C GLY A 46 -8.04 5.53 1.29
N SER A 47 -7.73 5.58 0.00
CA SER A 47 -6.55 4.90 -0.56
C SER A 47 -5.26 5.49 -0.01
N PHE A 48 -5.17 6.82 0.12
CA PHE A 48 -3.99 7.49 0.68
C PHE A 48 -3.70 7.07 2.12
N ILE A 49 -4.72 7.07 2.99
CA ILE A 49 -4.58 6.63 4.38
C ILE A 49 -4.16 5.15 4.44
N LEU A 50 -4.77 4.30 3.59
CA LEU A 50 -4.43 2.88 3.52
C LEU A 50 -2.98 2.64 3.07
N ILE A 51 -2.50 3.39 2.06
CA ILE A 51 -1.12 3.31 1.59
C ILE A 51 -0.15 3.66 2.71
N LEU A 52 -0.41 4.74 3.47
CA LEU A 52 0.45 5.13 4.60
C LEU A 52 0.52 4.03 5.67
N ALA A 53 -0.61 3.41 5.99
CA ALA A 53 -0.65 2.29 6.93
C ALA A 53 0.14 1.08 6.42
N ILE A 54 -0.05 0.71 5.14
CA ILE A 54 0.67 -0.41 4.51
C ILE A 54 2.17 -0.13 4.44
N ASP A 55 2.60 1.08 4.10
CA ASP A 55 4.02 1.43 4.03
C ASP A 55 4.69 1.31 5.40
N PHE A 56 4.03 1.80 6.46
CA PHE A 56 4.55 1.66 7.82
C PHE A 56 4.77 0.18 8.19
N VAL A 57 3.78 -0.67 7.93
CA VAL A 57 3.88 -2.11 8.18
C VAL A 57 5.01 -2.73 7.36
N LEU A 58 5.08 -2.43 6.06
CA LEU A 58 6.12 -2.98 5.17
C LEU A 58 7.52 -2.55 5.59
N VAL A 59 7.73 -1.29 5.98
CA VAL A 59 9.02 -0.81 6.48
C VAL A 59 9.45 -1.58 7.73
N VAL A 60 8.55 -1.75 8.70
CA VAL A 60 8.84 -2.49 9.93
C VAL A 60 9.21 -3.95 9.62
N VAL A 61 8.43 -4.61 8.76
CA VAL A 61 8.67 -6.01 8.36
C VAL A 61 10.00 -6.15 7.62
N PHE A 62 10.27 -5.32 6.61
CA PHE A 62 11.53 -5.42 5.86
C PHE A 62 12.75 -5.11 6.72
N LYS A 63 12.64 -4.14 7.65
CA LYS A 63 13.72 -3.83 8.59
C LYS A 63 13.96 -4.98 9.57
N ALA A 64 12.90 -5.63 10.07
CA ALA A 64 13.01 -6.80 10.94
C ALA A 64 13.65 -8.01 10.24
N ILE A 65 13.29 -8.25 8.96
CA ILE A 65 13.90 -9.28 8.13
C ILE A 65 15.41 -9.00 7.94
N TYR A 66 15.77 -7.76 7.60
CA TYR A 66 17.17 -7.38 7.44
C TYR A 66 17.97 -7.53 8.73
N ALA A 67 17.38 -7.13 9.86
CA ALA A 67 17.99 -7.26 11.19
C ALA A 67 18.12 -8.71 11.66
N SER A 68 17.31 -9.65 11.16
CA SER A 68 17.42 -11.08 11.50
C SER A 68 18.46 -11.81 10.65
N ILE A 69 18.63 -11.38 9.38
CA ILE A 69 19.59 -11.96 8.43
C ILE A 69 21.02 -11.51 8.71
N TRP A 70 21.21 -10.25 9.13
CA TRP A 70 22.53 -9.68 9.42
C TRP A 70 23.33 -10.37 10.55
N PRO A 71 22.76 -10.70 11.73
CA PRO A 71 23.49 -11.36 12.82
C PRO A 71 23.89 -12.80 12.48
N LEU A 72 23.21 -13.45 11.53
CA LEU A 72 23.60 -14.79 11.07
C LEU A 72 24.78 -14.74 10.09
N LYS A 73 24.91 -13.65 9.31
CA LYS A 73 26.00 -13.45 8.35
C LYS A 73 27.29 -12.90 8.97
N ILE A 74 27.22 -12.33 10.17
CA ILE A 74 28.40 -11.85 10.89
C ILE A 74 29.10 -12.98 11.69
N LEU A 75 28.42 -14.12 11.88
CA LEU A 75 28.88 -15.26 12.68
C LEU A 75 29.44 -16.42 11.82
N LEU A 76 29.35 -16.33 10.50
CA LEU A 76 29.85 -17.29 9.51
C LEU A 76 30.79 -16.55 8.55
#